data_AF-A0AAU0KPB7-F1
#
_entry.id   AF-A0AAU0KPB7-F1
#
_cell.length_a   1.000
_cell.length_b   1.000
_cell.length_c   1.000
_cell.angle_alpha   90.00
_cell.angle_beta   90.00
_cell.angle_gamma   90.00
#
_symmetry.space_group_name_H-M   'P 1'
#
loop_
_entity.id
_entity.type
_entity.pdbx_description
1 polymer ?
#
loop_
_entity_poly.entity_id
_entity_poly.type
_entity_poly.pdbx_seq_one_letter_code
_entity_poly.pdbx_strand_id
1 'polypeptide(L)' 'MPELYESDHTKFIRELFEKNPRLPQAQREARAIWWDKKLDLDERKRFKEASVPQKGYVYFGTNTNSGK' A
#
# COMPACT_ATOMS: atom_id res chain seq x y z
N MET A 1 15.15 34.72 -3.65
CA MET A 1 14.42 33.51 -3.21
C MET A 1 15.25 32.31 -3.63
N PRO A 2 15.63 31.39 -2.74
CA PRO A 2 16.31 30.17 -3.16
C PRO A 2 15.34 29.33 -4.00
N GLU A 3 15.77 28.86 -5.17
CA GLU A 3 15.01 27.88 -5.93
C GLU A 3 14.93 26.57 -5.13
N LEU A 4 13.72 26.04 -4.96
CA LEU A 4 13.52 24.73 -4.37
C LEU A 4 14.14 23.69 -5.30
N TYR A 5 15.05 22.87 -4.76
CA TYR A 5 15.63 21.79 -5.54
C TYR A 5 14.55 20.84 -6.04
N GLU A 6 14.47 20.67 -7.36
CA GLU A 6 13.64 19.68 -8.01
C GLU A 6 14.54 18.60 -8.61
N SER A 7 14.25 17.34 -8.31
CA SER A 7 15.02 16.21 -8.86
C SER A 7 14.76 16.03 -10.36
N ASP A 8 15.75 15.49 -11.07
CA ASP A 8 15.65 15.23 -12.51
C ASP A 8 14.47 14.32 -12.86
N HIS A 9 14.12 13.41 -11.95
CA HIS A 9 12.98 12.51 -12.10
C HIS A 9 11.64 13.26 -12.11
N THR A 10 11.48 14.26 -11.25
CA THR A 10 10.25 15.07 -11.19
C THR A 10 10.11 15.90 -12.47
N LYS A 11 11.20 16.52 -12.93
CA LYS A 11 11.23 17.26 -14.20
C LYS A 11 10.86 16.36 -15.38
N PHE A 12 11.48 15.18 -15.46
CA PHE A 12 11.19 14.20 -16.51
C PHE A 12 9.71 13.78 -16.52
N ILE A 13 9.13 13.48 -15.36
CA ILE A 13 7.71 13.08 -15.28
C ILE A 13 6.78 14.22 -15.72
N ARG A 14 7.08 15.47 -15.34
CA ARG A 14 6.32 16.64 -15.80
C ARG A 14 6.35 16.77 -17.32
N GLU A 15 7.55 16.78 -17.90
CA GLU A 15 7.71 16.87 -19.36
C GLU A 15 7.02 15.72 -20.10
N LEU A 16 7.04 14.51 -19.53
CA LEU A 16 6.36 13.34 -20.11
C LEU A 16 4.85 13.54 -20.17
N PHE A 17 4.24 14.09 -19.11
CA PHE A 17 2.80 14.36 -19.08
C PHE A 17 2.40 15.54 -19.98
N GLU A 18 3.23 16.58 -20.06
CA GLU A 18 3.03 17.69 -20.99
C GLU A 18 3.04 17.23 -22.45
N LYS A 19 4.01 16.38 -22.82
CA LYS A 19 4.12 15.81 -24.18
C LYS A 19 2.98 14.84 -24.51
N ASN A 20 2.42 14.15 -23.51
CA ASN A 20 1.41 13.11 -23.71
C ASN A 20 0.19 13.29 -22.80
N PRO A 21 -0.74 14.21 -23.14
CA PRO A 21 -1.91 14.53 -22.31
C PRO A 21 -2.91 13.38 -22.12
N ARG A 22 -2.81 12.28 -22.88
CA ARG A 22 -3.60 11.05 -22.69
C ARG A 22 -3.12 10.16 -21.54
N LEU A 23 -1.86 10.28 -21.12
CA LEU A 23 -1.27 9.39 -20.10
C LEU A 23 -1.94 9.48 -18.72
N PRO A 24 -2.35 10.66 -18.21
CA PRO A 24 -3.01 10.74 -16.91
C PRO A 24 -4.31 9.92 -16.86
N GLN A 25 -5.07 9.92 -17.94
CA GLN A 25 -6.31 9.15 -18.05
C GLN A 25 -6.02 7.65 -18.10
N ALA A 26 -5.08 7.22 -18.94
CA ALA A 26 -4.64 5.82 -18.99
C ALA A 26 -4.06 5.35 -17.64
N GLN A 27 -3.36 6.21 -16.91
CA GLN A 27 -2.84 5.90 -15.58
C GLN A 27 -3.96 5.70 -14.55
N ARG A 28 -5.05 6.46 -14.64
CA ARG A 28 -6.25 6.28 -13.80
C ARG A 28 -6.94 4.97 -14.13
N GLU A 29 -7.12 4.67 -15.41
CA GLU A 29 -7.72 3.42 -15.87
C GLU A 29 -6.90 2.22 -15.42
N ALA A 30 -5.59 2.21 -15.65
CA ALA A 30 -4.69 1.16 -15.19
C ALA A 30 -4.72 1.00 -13.66
N ARG A 31 -4.78 2.11 -12.92
CA ARG A 31 -4.95 2.10 -11.46
C ARG A 31 -6.34 1.66 -11.00
N ALA A 32 -7.36 1.61 -11.85
CA ALA A 32 -8.67 1.10 -11.48
C ALA A 32 -8.79 -0.42 -11.64
N ILE A 33 -8.04 -1.02 -12.58
CA ILE A 33 -8.19 -2.44 -12.99
C ILE A 33 -8.11 -3.42 -11.81
N TRP A 34 -7.21 -3.20 -10.87
CA TRP A 34 -6.97 -4.18 -9.78
C TRP A 34 -7.65 -3.84 -8.46
N TRP A 35 -8.30 -2.68 -8.38
CA TRP A 35 -8.87 -2.18 -7.12
C TRP A 35 -10.37 -2.41 -7.02
N ASP A 36 -11.06 -2.72 -8.12
CA ASP A 36 -12.45 -3.19 -8.08
C ASP A 36 -12.50 -4.67 -7.66
N LYS A 37 -12.52 -4.90 -6.34
CA LYS A 37 -12.71 -6.22 -5.76
C LYS A 37 -14.03 -6.26 -5.01
N LYS A 38 -14.95 -7.13 -5.45
CA LYS A 38 -16.13 -7.48 -4.66
C LYS A 38 -15.67 -8.21 -3.41
N LEU A 39 -16.02 -7.69 -2.24
CA LEU A 39 -15.71 -8.31 -0.96
C LEU A 39 -16.99 -8.89 -0.37
N ASP A 40 -16.98 -10.17 -0.04
CA ASP A 40 -18.06 -10.81 0.70
C ASP A 40 -17.97 -10.38 2.17
N LEU A 41 -19.05 -9.78 2.68
CA LEU A 41 -19.15 -9.31 4.06
C LEU A 41 -19.16 -10.46 5.05
N ASP A 42 -19.78 -11.59 4.70
CA ASP A 42 -19.86 -12.78 5.55
C ASP A 42 -18.51 -13.48 5.63
N GLU A 43 -17.78 -13.54 4.52
CA GLU A 43 -16.39 -14.03 4.50
C GLU A 43 -15.48 -13.12 5.34
N ARG A 44 -15.60 -11.80 5.20
CA ARG A 44 -14.82 -10.84 5.99
C ARG A 44 -15.10 -10.94 7.49
N LYS A 45 -16.35 -11.20 7.87
CA LYS A 45 -16.75 -11.45 9.26
C LYS A 45 -16.10 -12.73 9.78
N ARG A 46 -16.17 -13.82 9.02
CA ARG A 46 -15.52 -15.10 9.36
C ARG A 46 -14.00 -14.97 9.51
N PHE A 47 -13.33 -14.20 8.66
CA PHE A 47 -11.89 -13.94 8.81
C PHE A 47 -11.55 -13.17 10.09
N LYS A 48 -12.37 -12.19 10.48
CA LYS A 48 -12.18 -11.46 11.73
C LYS A 48 -12.38 -12.38 12.95
N GLU A 49 -13.40 -13.22 12.91
CA GLU A 49 -13.69 -14.20 13.97
C GLU A 49 -12.60 -15.28 14.10
N ALA A 50 -12.00 -15.69 12.98
CA ALA A 50 -10.91 -16.66 12.95
C ALA A 50 -9.51 -16.06 13.25
N SER A 51 -9.40 -14.75 13.45
CA SER A 51 -8.11 -14.08 13.62
C SER A 51 -7.45 -14.46 14.95
N VAL A 52 -6.21 -14.94 14.91
CA VAL A 52 -5.39 -15.27 16.10
C VAL A 52 -4.42 -14.13 16.40
N PRO A 53 -4.30 -13.67 17.66
CA PRO A 53 -3.34 -12.63 18.02
C PRO A 53 -1.90 -13.10 17.75
N GLN A 54 -1.18 -12.35 16.92
CA GLN A 54 0.24 -12.58 16.61
C GLN A 54 1.11 -11.75 17.56
N LYS A 55 2.23 -12.33 18.02
CA LYS A 55 3.23 -11.60 18.81
C LYS A 55 3.94 -10.59 17.91
N GLY A 56 4.27 -9.40 18.44
CA GLY A 56 5.00 -8.35 17.69
C GLY A 56 6.36 -8.81 17.15
N TYR A 57 6.93 -9.84 17.77
CA TYR A 57 8.11 -10.54 17.28
C TYR A 57 7.85 -12.05 17.30
N VAL A 58 7.56 -12.62 16.14
CA VAL A 58 7.21 -14.04 15.96
C VAL A 58 8.32 -14.98 16.45
N TYR A 59 9.58 -14.54 16.37
CA TYR A 59 10.76 -15.34 16.73
C TYR A 59 11.24 -15.12 18.17
N PHE A 60 10.75 -14.10 18.86
CA PHE A 60 11.15 -13.80 20.24
C PHE A 60 10.02 -14.21 21.19
N GLY A 61 9.87 -15.52 21.41
CA GLY A 61 9.05 -16.07 22.47
C GLY A 61 9.87 -16.14 23.76
N THR A 62 9.64 -15.22 24.70
CA THR A 62 10.16 -15.36 26.07
C THR A 62 9.41 -16.49 26.77
N ASN A 63 9.89 -17.71 26.65
CA ASN A 63 9.51 -18.80 27.53
C ASN A 63 10.19 -18.57 28.89
N THR A 64 9.72 -17.59 29.65
CA THR A 64 10.13 -17.38 31.03
C THR A 64 8.99 -17.80 31.94
N ASN A 65 8.86 -19.11 32.17
CA ASN A 65 8.23 -19.59 33.41
C ASN A 65 9.34 -19.69 34.45
N SER A 66 9.64 -18.56 35.09
CA SER A 66 10.33 -18.52 36.38
C SER A 66 9.27 -18.47 37.49
N GLY A 67 9.24 -19.52 38.33
CA GLY A 67 8.70 -19.45 39.69
C GLY A 67 7.23 -19.85 39.89
N LYS A 68 6.95 -21.13 40.04
CA LYS A 68 6.84 -21.85 41.33
C LYS A 68 6.52 -23.32 41.09
#